data_AF-A0AAW6P377-F1
#
_entry.id   AF-A0AAW6P377-F1
#
_cell.length_a   1.000
_cell.length_b   1.000
_cell.length_c   1.000
_cell.angle_alpha   90.00
_cell.angle_beta   90.00
_cell.angle_gamma   90.00
#
_symmetry.space_group_name_H-M   'P 1'
#
loop_
_entity.id
_entity.type
_entity.pdbx_description
1 polymer ?
#
loop_
_entity_poly.entity_id
_entity_poly.type
_entity_poly.pdbx_seq_one_letter_code
_entity_poly.pdbx_strand_id
1 'polypeptide(L)' 'MAAVSVAAASGMVKDSSLSKMNGRDVYKEKNGYLFALDTQHGRFEMVNPKNGRHLGEFDFDFNKTKPADKNGSHDLKVR' A
#
# COMPACT_ATOMS: atom_id res chain seq x y z
N MET A 1 -4.77 -15.45 6.34
CA MET A 1 -4.79 -14.32 7.30
C MET A 1 -5.46 -13.13 6.64
N ALA A 2 -6.24 -12.33 7.37
CA ALA A 2 -6.86 -11.12 6.82
C ALA A 2 -5.82 -10.00 6.71
N ALA A 3 -5.79 -9.24 5.62
CA ALA A 3 -4.78 -8.19 5.40
C ALA A 3 -4.73 -7.15 6.54
N VAL A 4 -5.87 -6.89 7.19
CA VAL A 4 -5.96 -5.98 8.35
C VAL A 4 -5.16 -6.52 9.54
N SER A 5 -5.12 -7.84 9.78
CA SER A 5 -4.32 -8.41 10.86
C SER A 5 -2.82 -8.34 10.57
N VAL A 6 -2.44 -8.40 9.30
CA VAL A 6 -1.04 -8.32 8.86
C VAL A 6 -0.51 -6.90 8.96
N ALA A 7 -1.28 -5.92 8.48
CA ALA A 7 -0.92 -4.50 8.60
C ALA A 7 -0.82 -4.06 10.09
N ALA A 8 -1.72 -4.55 10.94
CA ALA A 8 -1.65 -4.30 12.38
C ALA A 8 -0.43 -4.98 13.01
N ALA A 9 -0.10 -6.22 12.61
CA ALA A 9 1.05 -6.96 13.12
C ALA A 9 2.40 -6.36 12.69
N SER A 10 2.48 -5.75 11.51
CA SER A 10 3.67 -5.03 11.02
C SER A 10 3.82 -3.63 11.63
N GLY A 11 2.88 -3.20 12.47
CA GLY A 11 2.90 -1.87 13.10
C GLY A 11 2.58 -0.74 12.13
N MET A 12 1.90 -1.04 11.02
CA MET A 12 1.41 -0.04 10.09
C MET A 12 0.12 0.59 10.61
N VAL A 13 -0.04 1.89 10.38
CA VAL A 13 -1.22 2.64 10.83
C VAL A 13 -2.05 3.05 9.64
N LYS A 14 -3.35 2.76 9.67
CA LYS A 14 -4.28 3.15 8.59
C LYS A 14 -4.37 4.67 8.50
N ASP A 15 -4.11 5.22 7.31
CA ASP A 15 -4.37 6.62 7.00
C ASP A 15 -5.79 6.77 6.43
N SER A 16 -6.71 7.21 7.28
CA SER A 16 -8.12 7.34 6.90
C SER A 16 -8.36 8.42 5.83
N SER A 17 -7.50 9.43 5.74
CA SER A 17 -7.64 10.51 4.75
C SER A 17 -7.23 10.01 3.36
N LEU A 18 -6.04 9.41 3.26
CA LEU A 18 -5.55 8.82 2.02
C LEU A 18 -6.42 7.65 1.57
N SER A 19 -6.95 6.86 2.52
CA SER A 19 -7.84 5.76 2.19
C SER A 19 -9.12 6.25 1.50
N LYS A 20 -9.75 7.28 2.06
CA LYS A 20 -10.96 7.89 1.49
C LYS A 20 -10.68 8.53 0.12
N MET A 21 -9.55 9.23 -0.01
CA MET A 21 -9.16 9.90 -1.26
C MET A 21 -8.95 8.92 -2.42
N ASN A 22 -8.43 7.72 -2.13
CA ASN A 22 -8.09 6.73 -3.13
C ASN A 22 -9.12 5.60 -3.26
N GLY A 23 -10.16 5.56 -2.42
CA GLY A 23 -11.18 4.52 -2.45
C GLY A 23 -10.69 3.12 -2.05
N ARG A 24 -9.50 3.02 -1.44
CA ARG A 24 -8.88 1.77 -0.98
C ARG A 24 -8.13 2.01 0.32
N ASP A 25 -7.96 0.97 1.13
CA ASP A 25 -7.28 1.12 2.41
C ASP A 25 -5.79 1.40 2.21
N VAL A 26 -5.31 2.51 2.78
CA VAL A 26 -3.92 2.94 2.73
C VAL A 26 -3.36 2.97 4.15
N TYR A 27 -2.19 2.36 4.32
CA TYR A 27 -1.47 2.28 5.58
C TYR A 27 -0.12 2.97 5.49
N LYS A 28 0.32 3.58 6.59
CA LYS A 28 1.64 4.19 6.76
C LYS A 28 2.53 3.26 7.55
N GLU A 29 3.70 2.96 6.99
CA GLU A 29 4.77 2.23 7.67
C GLU A 29 5.70 3.19 8.43
N LYS A 30 6.41 2.68 9.44
CA LYS A 30 7.38 3.44 10.26
C LYS A 30 8.51 4.07 9.45
N ASN A 31 8.92 3.47 8.34
CA ASN A 31 9.96 4.02 7.46
C ASN A 31 9.44 5.15 6.53
N GLY A 32 8.15 5.46 6.61
CA GLY A 32 7.50 6.52 5.85
C GLY A 32 6.86 6.08 4.53
N TYR A 33 7.00 4.82 4.11
CA TYR A 33 6.31 4.33 2.91
C TYR A 33 4.80 4.16 3.15
N LEU A 34 4.05 4.22 2.05
CA LEU A 34 2.63 3.93 2.01
C LEU A 34 2.41 2.53 1.45
N PHE A 35 1.45 1.81 2.03
CA PHE A 35 0.98 0.54 1.48
C PHE A 35 -0.51 0.65 1.21
N ALA A 36 -0.90 0.52 -0.05
CA ALA A 36 -2.31 0.34 -0.41
C ALA A 36 -2.65 -1.14 -0.36
N LEU A 37 -3.80 -1.46 0.20
CA LEU A 37 -4.31 -2.82 0.24
C LEU A 37 -5.07 -3.14 -1.05
N ASP A 38 -4.55 -4.10 -1.80
CA ASP A 38 -5.26 -4.74 -2.89
C ASP A 38 -6.01 -5.97 -2.36
N THR A 39 -7.29 -5.77 -2.08
CA THR A 39 -8.18 -6.83 -1.57
C THR A 39 -8.57 -7.86 -2.62
N GLN A 40 -8.46 -7.52 -3.91
CA GLN A 40 -8.82 -8.43 -5.00
C GLN A 40 -7.76 -9.52 -5.16
N HIS A 41 -6.48 -9.14 -5.08
CA HIS A 41 -5.36 -10.06 -5.27
C HIS A 41 -4.70 -10.51 -3.95
N GLY A 42 -5.11 -9.94 -2.82
CA GLY A 42 -4.55 -10.25 -1.51
C GLY A 42 -3.10 -9.79 -1.37
N ARG A 43 -2.82 -8.55 -1.76
CA ARG A 43 -1.45 -7.99 -1.81
C ARG A 43 -1.40 -6.59 -1.22
N PHE A 44 -0.20 -6.18 -0.85
CA PHE A 44 0.10 -4.78 -0.61
C PHE A 44 0.80 -4.16 -1.82
N GLU A 45 0.40 -2.94 -2.16
CA GLU A 45 1.11 -2.11 -3.12
C GLU A 45 1.92 -1.06 -2.37
N MET A 46 3.24 -1.13 -2.45
CA MET A 46 4.10 -0.11 -1.85
C MET A 46 4.14 1.12 -2.74
N VAL A 47 3.98 2.28 -2.13
CA VAL A 47 3.82 3.55 -2.82
C VAL A 47 4.72 4.61 -2.19
N ASN A 48 5.30 5.45 -3.04
CA ASN A 48 6.11 6.57 -2.60
C ASN A 48 5.22 7.66 -1.97
N PRO A 49 5.44 8.05 -0.70
CA PRO A 49 4.61 9.02 0.00
C PRO A 49 4.68 10.44 -0.58
N LYS A 50 5.75 10.78 -1.32
CA LYS A 50 5.99 12.13 -1.81
C LYS A 50 5.22 12.43 -3.09
N ASN A 51 5.16 11.47 -4.00
CA ASN A 51 4.58 11.65 -5.33
C ASN A 51 3.50 10.62 -5.69
N GLY A 52 3.21 9.68 -4.79
CA GLY A 52 2.17 8.68 -5.03
C GLY A 52 2.57 7.55 -5.98
N ARG A 53 3.83 7.51 -6.44
CA ARG A 53 4.25 6.53 -7.44
C ARG A 53 4.30 5.11 -6.86
N HIS A 54 3.70 4.15 -7.55
CA HIS A 54 3.79 2.72 -7.25
C HIS A 54 5.25 2.23 -7.33
N LEU A 55 5.68 1.42 -6.35
CA LEU A 55 7.04 0.92 -6.20
C LEU A 55 7.12 -0.61 -6.30
N GLY A 56 5.99 -1.31 -6.26
CA GLY A 56 5.88 -2.76 -6.43
C GLY A 56 4.81 -3.38 -5.53
N GLU A 57 4.47 -4.62 -5.88
CA GLU A 57 3.51 -5.43 -5.12
C GLU A 57 4.26 -6.37 -4.17
N PHE A 58 3.67 -6.59 -2.99
CA PHE A 58 4.19 -7.43 -1.93
C PHE A 58 3.08 -8.35 -1.43
N ASP A 59 3.42 -9.59 -1.09
CA ASP A 59 2.50 -10.45 -0.34
C ASP A 59 2.38 -9.98 1.11
N PHE A 60 1.58 -10.71 1.90
CA PHE A 60 1.38 -10.39 3.30
C PHE A 60 2.58 -10.72 4.20
N ASP A 61 3.57 -11.45 3.68
CA ASP A 61 4.83 -11.72 4.36
C ASP A 61 5.92 -10.71 3.94
N PHE A 62 5.54 -9.65 3.21
CA PHE A 62 6.42 -8.61 2.67
C PHE A 62 7.46 -9.13 1.66
N ASN A 63 7.19 -10.26 1.01
CA ASN A 63 7.98 -10.69 -0.13
C ASN A 63 7.48 -9.95 -1.38
N LYS A 64 8.43 -9.39 -2.14
CA LYS A 64 8.11 -8.70 -3.39
C LYS A 64 7.59 -9.71 -4.41
N THR A 65 6.37 -9.52 -4.88
CA THR A 65 5.73 -10.39 -5.88
C THR A 65 5.80 -9.80 -7.27
N LYS A 66 5.75 -8.46 -7.41
CA LYS A 66 5.89 -7.77 -8.70
C LYS A 66 6.69 -6.47 -8.62
N PRO A 67 7.33 -6.07 -9.72
CA PRO A 67 7.98 -4.77 -9.82
C PRO A 67 6.98 -3.62 -9.89
N ALA A 68 7.49 -2.39 -9.78
CA ALA A 68 6.73 -1.17 -10.01
C ALA A 68 6.12 -1.16 -11.41
N ASP A 69 4.92 -0.59 -11.50
CA ASP A 69 4.28 -0.32 -12.79
C ASP A 69 4.98 0.88 -13.45
N LYS A 70 5.18 0.80 -14.77
CA LYS A 70 5.76 1.86 -15.58
C LYS A 70 4.72 2.89 -16.02
N ASN A 71 3.45 2.49 -16.05
CA ASN A 71 2.36 3.29 -16.61
C ASN A 71 1.61 4.10 -15.55
N GLY A 72 1.90 3.91 -14.26
CA GLY A 72 1.30 4.65 -13.15
C GLY A 72 -0.15 4.26 -12.84
N SER A 73 -0.64 3.11 -13.35
CA SER A 73 -2.02 2.66 -13.12
C SER A 73 -2.33 2.40 -11.65
N HIS A 74 -1.29 2.17 -10.85
CA HIS A 74 -1.38 1.83 -9.43
C HIS A 74 -0.93 2.99 -8.52
N ASP A 75 -0.69 4.17 -9.07
CA ASP A 75 -0.30 5.33 -8.28
C ASP A 75 -1.42 5.78 -7.33
N LEU A 76 -1.03 6.34 -6.18
CA LEU A 76 -1.95 6.96 -5.23
C LEU A 76 -1.96 8.48 -5.39
N LYS A 77 -3.13 9.08 -5.19
CA LYS A 77 -3.23 10.51 -4.87
C LYS A 77 -2.74 10.71 -3.45
N VAL A 78 -1.70 11.54 -3.29
CA VAL A 78 -1.08 11.86 -1.99
C VAL A 78 -1.26 13.32 -1.58
N ARG A 79 -1.92 14.13 -2.42
CA ARG A 79 -2.21 15.56 -2.23
C ARG A 79 -3.53 15.91 -2.90
#